data_AF-X0UNJ8-F1
#
_entry.id   AF-X0UNJ8-F1
#
_cell.length_a   1.000
_cell.length_b   1.000
_cell.length_c   1.000
_cell.angle_alpha   90.00
_cell.angle_beta   90.00
_cell.angle_gamma   90.00
#
_symmetry.space_group_name_H-M   'P 1'
#
loop_
_entity.id
_entity.type
_entity.pdbx_description
1 polymer ?
#
loop_
_entity_poly.entity_id
_entity_poly.type
_entity_poly.pdbx_seq_one_letter_code
_entity_poly.pdbx_strand_id
1 'polypeptide(L)' 'VPVNSVSRRIRPFVVPGEAKITITVPKPFEGDVVVINDGLLEGKFKKNSVLEITQAPNETVFVRFPDYGFFNRLQDKLDF' A
#
# COMPACT_ATOMS: atom_id res chain seq x y z
N VAL A 1 1.84 1.18 -5.12
CA VAL A 1 2.81 0.88 -6.21
C VAL A 1 2.29 -0.28 -7.03
N PRO A 2 2.18 -0.18 -8.36
CA PRO A 2 1.78 -1.29 -9.21
C PRO A 2 2.87 -2.37 -9.25
N VAL A 3 2.51 -3.64 -9.02
CA VAL A 3 3.43 -4.78 -9.04
C VAL A 3 3.09 -5.65 -10.25
N ASN A 4 4.10 -6.04 -11.04
CA ASN A 4 3.95 -6.90 -12.23
C ASN A 4 2.87 -6.42 -13.22
N SER A 5 2.72 -5.11 -13.39
CA SER A 5 1.75 -4.56 -14.34
C SER A 5 2.14 -4.91 -15.77
N VAL A 6 1.18 -5.39 -16.56
CA VAL A 6 1.34 -5.61 -18.01
C VAL A 6 1.49 -4.30 -18.80
N SER A 7 1.09 -3.16 -18.22
CA SER A 7 1.21 -1.86 -18.87
C SER A 7 2.59 -1.26 -18.67
N ARG A 8 3.29 -0.98 -19.77
CA ARG A 8 4.61 -0.32 -19.75
C ARG A 8 4.58 1.16 -19.34
N ARG A 9 3.40 1.79 -19.32
CA ARG A 9 3.23 3.22 -19.00
C ARG A 9 2.93 3.48 -17.53
N ILE A 10 2.52 2.44 -16.81
CA ILE A 10 2.19 2.57 -15.40
C ILE A 10 3.47 2.79 -14.58
N ARG A 11 3.42 3.73 -13.64
CA ARG A 11 4.52 4.12 -12.76
C ARG A 11 3.99 4.27 -11.32
N PRO A 12 4.87 4.19 -10.30
CA PRO A 12 4.54 4.65 -8.97
C PRO A 12 4.06 6.10 -9.00
N PHE A 13 3.08 6.43 -8.16
CA PHE A 13 2.62 7.80 -7.96
C PHE A 13 2.34 8.02 -6.47
N VAL A 14 2.41 9.27 -6.04
CA VAL A 14 2.17 9.71 -4.67
C VAL A 14 0.93 10.61 -4.69
N VAL A 15 0.04 10.42 -3.72
CA VAL A 15 -1.19 11.22 -3.55
C VAL A 15 -1.18 11.92 -2.19
N PRO A 16 -1.97 12.99 -1.99
CA PRO A 16 -2.19 13.57 -0.67
C PRO A 16 -2.69 12.54 0.35
N GLY A 17 -2.38 12.74 1.63
CA GLY A 17 -2.69 11.77 2.69
C GLY A 17 -4.19 11.56 2.87
N GLU A 18 -4.97 12.61 2.67
CA GLU A 18 -6.43 12.65 2.75
C GLU A 18 -7.14 12.06 1.53
N ALA A 19 -6.39 11.68 0.48
CA ALA A 19 -6.98 11.14 -0.73
C ALA A 19 -7.63 9.76 -0.48
N LYS A 20 -8.83 9.58 -1.04
CA LYS A 20 -9.48 8.27 -1.12
C LYS A 20 -9.01 7.53 -2.37
N ILE A 21 -8.42 6.36 -2.19
CA ILE A 21 -8.00 5.48 -3.28
C ILE A 21 -9.07 4.39 -3.45
N THR A 22 -9.59 4.27 -4.66
CA THR A 22 -10.56 3.22 -5.01
C THR A 22 -9.95 2.26 -6.01
N ILE A 23 -9.97 0.96 -5.69
CA ILE A 23 -9.56 -0.11 -6.60
C ILE A 23 -10.76 -0.97 -6.92
N THR A 24 -11.04 -1.13 -8.21
CA THR A 24 -12.11 -1.98 -8.73
C THR A 24 -11.52 -3.16 -9.48
N VAL A 25 -12.11 -4.34 -9.31
CA VAL A 25 -11.72 -5.53 -10.07
C VAL A 25 -12.54 -5.57 -11.38
N PRO A 26 -11.91 -5.40 -12.56
CA PRO A 26 -12.63 -5.32 -13.83
C PRO A 26 -13.20 -6.68 -14.25
N LYS A 27 -14.17 -6.66 -15.18
CA LYS A 27 -14.74 -7.86 -15.81
C LYS A 27 -14.02 -8.20 -17.13
N PRO A 28 -13.85 -9.49 -17.48
CA PRO A 28 -13.99 -10.69 -16.63
C PRO A 28 -12.70 -10.98 -15.86
N PHE A 29 -12.76 -11.06 -14.52
CA PHE A 29 -11.69 -11.59 -13.69
C PHE A 29 -12.18 -12.86 -12.99
N GLU A 30 -11.45 -13.96 -13.16
CA GLU A 30 -11.86 -15.29 -12.68
C GLU A 30 -11.11 -15.75 -11.42
N GLY A 31 -10.07 -15.02 -10.99
CA GLY A 31 -9.28 -15.35 -9.81
C GLY A 31 -9.82 -14.79 -8.49
N ASP A 32 -9.33 -15.34 -7.37
CA ASP A 32 -9.46 -14.72 -6.04
C ASP A 32 -8.50 -13.52 -5.97
N VAL A 33 -9.03 -12.35 -5.64
CA VAL A 33 -8.19 -11.21 -5.22
C VAL A 33 -8.09 -11.25 -3.70
N VAL A 34 -6.90 -11.06 -3.15
CA VAL A 34 -6.68 -11.04 -1.70
C VAL A 34 -6.18 -9.67 -1.27
N VAL A 35 -6.58 -9.26 -0.07
CA VAL A 35 -6.06 -8.06 0.59
C VAL A 35 -5.18 -8.53 1.74
N ILE A 36 -3.94 -8.04 1.73
CA ILE A 36 -2.94 -8.30 2.76
C ILE A 36 -2.58 -6.95 3.37
N ASN A 37 -2.69 -6.85 4.69
CA ASN A 37 -2.40 -5.65 5.46
C ASN A 37 -1.28 -5.96 6.47
N ASP A 38 -0.18 -5.21 6.37
CA ASP A 38 1.05 -5.44 7.13
C ASP A 38 1.56 -6.91 7.13
N GLY A 39 1.35 -7.62 6.01
CA GLY A 39 1.76 -9.02 5.84
C GLY A 39 0.74 -10.06 6.33
N LEU A 40 -0.39 -9.62 6.88
CA LEU A 40 -1.47 -10.50 7.35
C LEU A 40 -2.64 -10.54 6.37
N LEU A 41 -3.23 -11.72 6.19
CA LEU A 41 -4.41 -11.88 5.34
C LEU A 41 -5.62 -11.22 6.01
N GLU A 42 -6.10 -10.13 5.42
CA GLU A 42 -7.23 -9.36 5.95
C GLU A 42 -8.55 -9.82 5.33
N GLY A 43 -8.53 -10.22 4.07
CA GLY A 43 -9.74 -10.72 3.43
C GLY A 43 -9.57 -11.15 1.98
N LYS A 44 -10.64 -11.75 1.46
CA LYS A 44 -10.80 -12.10 0.05
C LYS A 44 -11.77 -11.14 -0.62
N PHE A 45 -11.36 -10.63 -1.78
CA PHE A 45 -12.17 -9.79 -2.66
C PHE A 45 -12.98 -10.66 -3.61
N LYS A 46 -14.30 -10.47 -3.60
CA LYS A 46 -15.22 -11.13 -4.52
C LYS A 46 -15.40 -10.30 -5.79
N LYS A 47 -16.04 -10.90 -6.79
CA LYS A 47 -16.47 -10.22 -8.00
C LYS A 47 -17.32 -8.98 -7.66
N ASN A 48 -17.08 -7.87 -8.36
CA ASN A 48 -17.71 -6.56 -8.16
C ASN A 48 -17.45 -5.89 -6.80
N SER A 49 -16.55 -6.42 -5.96
CA SER A 49 -16.11 -5.71 -4.76
C SER A 49 -15.30 -4.47 -5.14
N VAL A 50 -15.45 -3.43 -4.31
CA VAL A 50 -14.72 -2.16 -4.41
C VAL A 50 -13.84 -2.05 -3.18
N LEU A 51 -12.53 -1.87 -3.37
CA LEU A 51 -11.59 -1.61 -2.29
C LEU A 51 -11.44 -0.12 -2.16
N GLU A 52 -11.74 0.39 -0.97
CA GLU A 52 -11.58 1.79 -0.63
C GLU A 52 -10.50 1.89 0.44
N ILE A 53 -9.47 2.69 0.15
CA ILE A 53 -8.36 2.95 1.07
C ILE A 53 -8.39 4.45 1.38
N THR A 54 -8.42 4.77 2.66
CA THR A 54 -8.46 6.13 3.19
C THR A 54 -7.46 6.28 4.32
N GLN A 55 -7.11 7.52 4.66
CA GLN A 55 -6.39 7.79 5.90
C GLN A 55 -7.18 7.24 7.10
N ALA A 56 -6.49 6.56 8.02
CA ALA A 56 -7.08 6.14 9.28
C ALA A 56 -7.23 7.36 10.21
N PRO A 57 -8.28 7.43 11.04
CA PRO A 57 -8.47 8.54 11.98
C PRO A 57 -7.45 8.52 13.13
N ASN A 58 -6.85 7.35 13.39
CA ASN A 58 -5.88 7.14 14.44
C ASN A 58 -4.52 6.86 13.82
N GLU A 59 -3.49 7.55 14.33
CA GLU A 59 -2.12 7.36 13.90
C GLU A 59 -1.37 6.44 14.87
N THR A 60 -0.43 5.67 14.33
CA THR A 60 0.51 4.92 15.17
C THR A 60 1.57 5.88 15.71
N VAL A 61 1.69 5.97 17.03
CA VAL A 61 2.69 6.80 17.69
C VAL A 61 4.00 6.03 17.79
N PHE A 62 5.04 6.53 17.13
CA PHE A 62 6.38 5.94 17.19
C PHE A 62 7.26 6.68 18.19
N VAL A 63 7.82 5.95 19.17
CA VAL A 63 8.87 6.48 20.06
C VAL A 63 10.19 6.52 19.30
N ARG A 64 10.85 7.68 19.29
CA ARG A 64 12.13 7.88 18.58
C ARG A 64 13.22 8.37 19.54
N PHE A 65 14.41 7.82 19.39
CA PHE A 65 15.62 8.35 20.02
C PHE A 65 16.23 9.43 19.14
N PRO A 66 16.66 10.58 19.70
CA PRO A 66 17.04 11.76 18.92
C PRO A 66 18.28 11.53 18.05
N ASP A 67 19.22 10.70 18.50
CA ASP A 67 20.55 10.57 17.87
C ASP A 67 20.55 9.67 16.62
N TYR A 68 19.43 9.03 16.29
CA TYR A 68 19.37 8.02 15.24
C TYR A 68 18.09 8.13 14.39
N GLY A 69 18.19 8.98 13.36
CA GLY A 69 17.11 9.39 12.49
C GLY A 69 16.81 8.47 11.29
N PHE A 70 15.92 8.93 10.41
CA PHE A 70 15.46 8.18 9.24
C PHE A 70 16.61 7.83 8.28
N PHE A 71 17.46 8.79 7.91
CA PHE A 71 18.51 8.57 6.92
C PHE A 71 19.59 7.61 7.42
N ASN A 72 19.97 7.68 8.70
CA ASN A 72 20.92 6.74 9.30
C ASN A 72 20.38 5.31 9.20
N ARG A 73 19.08 5.10 9.54
CA ARG A 73 18.42 3.79 9.40
C ARG A 73 18.31 3.32 7.96
N LEU A 74 18.04 4.24 7.04
CA LEU A 74 17.90 3.93 5.62
C LEU A 74 19.24 3.43 5.07
N GLN A 75 20.31 4.14 5.42
CA GLN A 75 21.69 3.81 5.05
C GLN A 75 22.09 2.43 5.57
N ASP A 76 21.98 2.21 6.88
CA ASP A 76 22.39 0.94 7.52
C ASP A 76 21.60 -0.27 7.00
N LYS A 77 20.35 -0.06 6.56
CA LYS A 77 19.48 -1.15 6.07
C LYS A 77 19.70 -1.51 4.61
N LEU A 78 20.03 -0.54 3.78
CA LEU A 78 20.17 -0.74 2.33
C LEU A 78 21.64 -0.77 1.89
N ASP A 79 22.57 -0.59 2.82
CA ASP A 79 24.03 -0.68 2.61
C ASP A 79 24.51 0.25 1.49
N PHE A 80 24.20 1.54 1.59
CA PHE A 80 24.64 2.57 0.62
C PHE A 80 25.32 3.78 1.26
#